data_AF-A0A815JFL5-F1
#
_entry.id   AF-A0A815JFL5-F1
#
_cell.length_a   1.000
_cell.length_b   1.000
_cell.length_c   1.000
_cell.angle_alpha   90.00
_cell.angle_beta   90.00
_cell.angle_gamma   90.00
#
_symmetry.space_group_name_H-M   'P 1'
#
loop_
_entity.id
_entity.type
_entity.pdbx_description
1 polymer ?
#
loop_
_entity_poly.entity_id
_entity_poly.type
_entity_poly.pdbx_seq_one_letter_code
_entity_poly.pdbx_strand_id
1 'polypeptide(L)'
;MVLQLLSLSVNILCLIQKVPQIYRIYKTKNVESVSLSSVLLEETAYTLVLTYNLWRNYPLSTFFEYIFLFIQDLLLLWALSKYSTKETKEKGKLNDRSTPLYGILAFSVYLFLGIVGLVPSAWMRICTMLVIPISASSKIVQLRTILSNKSAGQVSRPGWMIACYNNFARIITNLVETRDMSMVLNLFISLILNISIVIACTVYKYGPVRKPKDKKKKKTT
;
A
#
# COMPACT_ATOMS: atom_id res chain seq x y z
N MET A 1 -24.13 5.20 17.42
CA MET A 1 -23.00 5.18 18.38
C MET A 1 -21.91 4.18 17.99
N VAL A 2 -22.15 2.85 17.99
CA VAL A 2 -21.09 1.85 17.73
C VAL A 2 -20.39 2.01 16.37
N LEU A 3 -21.13 2.19 15.28
CA LEU A 3 -20.56 2.38 13.94
C LEU A 3 -19.69 3.65 13.84
N GLN A 4 -20.09 4.73 14.52
CA GLN A 4 -19.34 5.98 14.54
C GLN A 4 -18.01 5.84 15.28
N LEU A 5 -18.00 5.11 16.40
CA LEU A 5 -16.78 4.78 17.13
C LEU A 5 -15.84 3.91 16.28
N LEU A 6 -16.42 2.97 15.53
CA LEU A 6 -15.65 2.10 14.63
C LEU A 6 -15.01 2.91 13.49
N SER A 7 -15.79 3.74 12.79
CA SER A 7 -15.26 4.64 11.74
C SER A 7 -14.21 5.63 12.29
N LEU A 8 -14.41 6.17 13.50
CA LEU A 8 -13.43 7.03 14.16
C LEU A 8 -12.12 6.29 14.46
N SER A 9 -12.21 5.06 14.95
CA SER A 9 -11.03 4.24 15.23
C SER A 9 -10.23 3.92 13.96
N VAL A 10 -10.91 3.65 12.84
CA VAL A 10 -10.28 3.45 11.53
C VAL A 10 -9.54 4.71 11.09
N ASN A 11 -10.19 5.88 11.21
CA ASN A 11 -9.57 7.15 10.83
C ASN A 11 -8.30 7.42 11.65
N ILE A 12 -8.30 7.14 12.96
CA ILE A 12 -7.11 7.33 13.80
C ILE A 12 -6.02 6.33 13.44
N LEU A 13 -6.35 5.05 13.31
CA LEU A 13 -5.38 3.99 13.06
C LEU A 13 -4.78 4.07 11.66
N CYS A 14 -5.54 4.53 10.65
CA CYS A 14 -5.00 4.68 9.30
C CYS A 14 -3.84 5.70 9.24
N LEU A 15 -3.84 6.73 10.10
CA LEU A 15 -2.79 7.76 10.15
C LEU A 15 -1.41 7.19 10.53
N ILE A 16 -1.40 6.08 11.28
CA ILE A 16 -0.17 5.44 11.74
C ILE A 16 0.12 4.12 11.01
N GLN A 17 -0.71 3.69 10.06
CA GLN A 17 -0.62 2.36 9.46
C GLN A 17 0.73 2.11 8.79
N LYS A 18 1.24 3.06 7.99
CA LYS A 18 2.51 2.90 7.25
C LYS A 18 3.70 3.49 8.00
N VAL A 19 3.46 4.35 8.99
CA VAL A 19 4.50 5.06 9.76
C VAL A 19 5.59 4.12 10.31
N PRO A 20 5.29 2.97 10.95
CA PRO A 20 6.34 2.10 11.47
C PRO A 20 7.21 1.48 10.35
N GLN A 21 6.64 1.23 9.17
CA GLN A 21 7.40 0.71 8.03
C GLN A 21 8.36 1.76 7.48
N ILE A 22 7.87 2.99 7.28
CA ILE A 22 8.67 4.13 6.83
C ILE A 22 9.81 4.40 7.82
N TYR A 23 9.52 4.39 9.11
CA TYR A 23 10.51 4.58 10.17
C TYR A 23 11.61 3.51 10.11
N ARG A 24 11.25 2.23 9.92
CA ARG A 24 12.23 1.13 9.82
C ARG A 24 13.15 1.29 8.62
N ILE A 25 12.61 1.60 7.44
CA ILE A 25 13.40 1.87 6.23
C ILE A 25 14.32 3.07 6.46
N TYR A 26 13.80 4.15 7.05
CA TYR A 26 14.59 5.34 7.33
C TYR A 26 15.75 5.05 8.30
N LYS A 27 15.52 4.25 9.34
CA LYS A 27 16.53 3.88 10.34
C LYS A 27 17.59 2.95 9.78
N THR A 28 17.19 1.95 9.00
CA THR A 28 18.12 0.93 8.48
C THR A 28 18.77 1.31 7.16
N LYS A 29 18.23 2.32 6.46
CA LYS A 29 18.63 2.73 5.10
C LYS A 29 18.63 1.54 4.11
N ASN A 30 17.79 0.56 4.40
CA ASN A 30 17.61 -0.67 3.64
C ASN A 30 16.12 -0.84 3.35
N VAL A 31 15.80 -1.48 2.23
CA VAL A 31 14.44 -1.70 1.71
C VAL A 31 14.15 -3.19 1.49
N GLU A 32 14.99 -4.06 2.06
CA GLU A 32 14.87 -5.52 1.93
C GLU A 32 13.48 -6.03 2.30
N SER A 33 12.98 -6.94 1.47
CA SER A 33 11.65 -7.54 1.55
C SER A 33 10.45 -6.60 1.38
N VAL A 34 10.65 -5.31 1.09
CA VAL A 34 9.56 -4.42 0.68
C VAL A 34 9.53 -4.35 -0.85
N SER A 35 8.41 -4.68 -1.45
CA SER A 35 8.28 -4.72 -2.91
C SER A 35 7.81 -3.38 -3.47
N LEU A 36 8.63 -2.74 -4.31
CA LEU A 36 8.24 -1.50 -4.99
C LEU A 36 6.99 -1.69 -5.86
N SER A 37 6.91 -2.80 -6.61
CA SER A 37 5.75 -3.12 -7.43
C SER A 37 4.48 -3.31 -6.59
N SER A 38 4.59 -3.91 -5.39
CA SER A 38 3.46 -3.99 -4.47
C SER A 38 2.95 -2.61 -4.08
N VAL A 39 3.86 -1.71 -3.68
CA VAL A 39 3.46 -0.37 -3.22
C VAL A 39 2.85 0.44 -4.37
N LEU A 40 3.39 0.35 -5.59
CA LEU A 40 2.78 0.99 -6.76
C LEU A 40 1.38 0.44 -7.08
N LEU A 41 1.16 -0.86 -6.95
CA LEU A 41 -0.15 -1.48 -7.14
C LEU A 41 -1.14 -1.06 -6.04
N GLU A 42 -0.67 -0.93 -4.79
CA GLU A 42 -1.50 -0.48 -3.67
C GLU A 42 -1.94 0.98 -3.85
N GLU A 43 -1.00 1.84 -4.25
CA GLU A 43 -1.27 3.23 -4.59
C GLU A 43 -2.26 3.36 -5.76
N THR A 44 -2.11 2.52 -6.79
CA THR A 44 -3.07 2.43 -7.89
C THR A 44 -4.47 2.08 -7.37
N ALA A 45 -4.57 1.05 -6.52
CA ALA A 45 -5.85 0.64 -5.95
C ALA A 45 -6.50 1.75 -5.09
N TYR A 46 -5.72 2.45 -4.26
CA TYR A 46 -6.22 3.58 -3.47
C TYR A 46 -6.74 4.71 -4.34
N THR A 47 -6.01 5.05 -5.39
CA THR A 47 -6.44 6.08 -6.35
C THR A 47 -7.77 5.70 -7.00
N LEU A 48 -7.92 4.46 -7.46
CA LEU A 48 -9.15 3.97 -8.07
C LEU A 48 -10.33 3.96 -7.08
N VAL A 49 -10.10 3.53 -5.84
CA VAL A 49 -11.13 3.54 -4.78
C VAL A 49 -11.55 4.97 -4.45
N LEU A 50 -10.62 5.90 -4.28
CA LEU A 50 -10.91 7.31 -4.03
C LEU A 50 -11.77 7.90 -5.15
N THR A 51 -11.32 7.79 -6.39
CA THR A 51 -12.03 8.34 -7.55
C THR A 51 -13.41 7.69 -7.73
N TYR A 52 -13.55 6.39 -7.46
CA TYR A 52 -14.84 5.71 -7.50
C TYR A 52 -15.81 6.21 -6.44
N ASN A 53 -15.36 6.36 -5.19
CA ASN A 53 -16.24 6.83 -4.13
C ASN A 53 -16.69 8.28 -4.36
N LEU A 54 -15.80 9.13 -4.91
CA LEU A 54 -16.15 10.47 -5.36
C LEU A 54 -17.19 10.44 -6.49
N TRP A 55 -17.00 9.60 -7.51
CA TRP A 55 -17.93 9.45 -8.63
C TRP A 55 -19.31 8.95 -8.19
N ARG A 56 -19.37 8.04 -7.21
CA ARG A 56 -20.62 7.56 -6.60
C ARG A 56 -21.28 8.56 -5.65
N ASN A 57 -20.64 9.70 -5.38
CA ASN A 57 -21.06 10.69 -4.39
C ASN A 57 -21.32 10.08 -3.00
N TYR A 58 -20.49 9.11 -2.59
CA TYR A 58 -20.61 8.55 -1.25
C TYR A 58 -20.16 9.57 -0.19
N PRO A 59 -20.66 9.47 1.05
CA PRO A 59 -20.23 10.36 2.13
C PRO A 59 -18.72 10.24 2.36
N LEU A 60 -18.03 11.36 2.53
CA LEU A 60 -16.56 11.38 2.72
C LEU A 60 -16.11 10.44 3.85
N SER A 61 -16.92 10.30 4.91
CA SER A 61 -16.64 9.42 6.05
C SER A 61 -16.44 7.93 5.70
N THR A 62 -16.92 7.47 4.55
CA THR A 62 -16.81 6.06 4.13
C THR A 62 -15.46 5.72 3.49
N PHE A 63 -14.72 6.73 3.00
CA PHE A 63 -13.46 6.54 2.27
C PHE A 63 -12.35 7.53 2.64
N PHE A 64 -12.56 8.39 3.64
CA PHE A 64 -11.61 9.42 4.07
C PHE A 64 -10.22 8.88 4.41
N GLU A 65 -10.14 7.67 4.97
CA GLU A 65 -8.89 6.99 5.33
C GLU A 65 -7.97 6.78 4.12
N TYR A 66 -8.55 6.57 2.92
CA TYR A 66 -7.77 6.32 1.71
C TYR A 66 -6.95 7.55 1.30
N ILE A 67 -7.37 8.77 1.68
CA ILE A 67 -6.60 10.00 1.45
C ILE A 67 -5.31 9.97 2.27
N PHE A 68 -5.39 9.60 3.56
CA PHE A 68 -4.22 9.49 4.42
C PHE A 68 -3.31 8.32 4.05
N LEU A 69 -3.91 7.20 3.63
CA LEU A 69 -3.15 6.04 3.17
C LEU A 69 -2.39 6.35 1.87
N PHE A 70 -3.02 7.03 0.92
CA PHE A 70 -2.40 7.52 -0.31
C PHE A 70 -1.17 8.40 0.00
N ILE A 71 -1.33 9.43 0.84
CA ILE A 71 -0.21 10.31 1.22
C ILE A 71 0.93 9.53 1.88
N GLN A 72 0.60 8.57 2.77
CA GLN A 72 1.60 7.74 3.42
C GLN A 72 2.31 6.79 2.44
N ASP A 73 1.61 6.24 1.45
CA ASP A 73 2.20 5.36 0.44
C ASP A 73 3.11 6.15 -0.52
N LEU A 74 2.76 7.39 -0.86
CA LEU A 74 3.67 8.32 -1.56
C LEU A 74 4.99 8.51 -0.79
N LEU A 75 4.93 8.72 0.52
CA LEU A 75 6.12 8.84 1.37
C LEU A 75 6.92 7.54 1.41
N LEU A 76 6.24 6.39 1.43
CA LEU A 76 6.88 5.07 1.37
C LEU A 76 7.56 4.84 0.01
N LEU A 77 6.90 5.17 -1.11
CA LEU A 77 7.47 5.11 -2.47
C LEU A 77 8.71 5.99 -2.58
N TRP A 78 8.66 7.21 -2.04
CA TRP A 78 9.83 8.10 -1.98
C TRP A 78 10.98 7.49 -1.18
N ALA A 79 10.69 6.94 0.00
CA ALA A 79 11.71 6.27 0.83
C ALA A 79 12.32 5.06 0.12
N LEU A 80 11.50 4.25 -0.56
CA LEU A 80 11.94 3.10 -1.37
C LEU A 80 12.85 3.55 -2.52
N SER A 81 12.47 4.59 -3.26
CA SER A 81 13.30 5.14 -4.33
C SER A 81 14.64 5.67 -3.82
N LYS A 82 14.64 6.32 -2.65
CA LYS A 82 15.84 6.91 -2.05
C LYS A 82 16.83 5.86 -1.52
N TYR A 83 16.35 4.79 -0.89
CA TYR A 83 17.18 3.79 -0.22
C TYR A 83 17.32 2.45 -0.98
N SER A 84 16.75 2.33 -2.17
CA SER A 84 16.98 1.19 -3.06
C SER A 84 18.43 1.17 -3.59
N THR A 85 19.13 0.06 -3.39
CA THR A 85 20.48 -0.17 -3.93
C THR A 85 20.42 -0.70 -5.36
N LYS A 86 21.54 -0.64 -6.11
CA LYS A 86 21.63 -1.15 -7.49
C LYS A 86 21.22 -2.63 -7.60
N GLU A 87 21.60 -3.47 -6.64
CA GLU A 87 21.21 -4.90 -6.61
C GLU A 87 19.70 -5.10 -6.44
N THR A 88 19.03 -4.25 -5.66
CA THR A 88 17.57 -4.30 -5.51
C THR A 88 16.84 -3.79 -6.75
N LYS A 89 17.44 -2.85 -7.50
CA LYS A 89 16.89 -2.32 -8.77
C LYS A 89 16.92 -3.36 -9.89
N GLU A 90 17.99 -4.15 -10.00
CA GLU A 90 18.10 -5.24 -10.99
C GLU A 90 17.08 -6.36 -10.73
N LYS A 91 16.87 -6.75 -9.47
CA LYS A 91 15.86 -7.77 -9.11
C LYS A 91 14.42 -7.30 -9.29
N GLY A 92 14.18 -5.98 -9.32
CA GLY A 92 12.87 -5.36 -9.41
C GLY A 92 12.37 -5.04 -10.82
N LYS A 93 13.14 -5.31 -11.89
CA LYS A 93 12.78 -4.94 -13.27
C LYS A 93 12.37 -3.46 -13.44
N LEU A 94 12.88 -2.56 -12.60
CA LEU A 94 12.61 -1.13 -12.68
C LEU A 94 13.95 -0.43 -12.86
N ASN A 95 14.24 -0.15 -14.14
CA ASN A 95 15.56 0.27 -14.62
C ASN A 95 15.93 1.70 -14.22
N ASP A 96 15.00 2.49 -13.67
CA ASP A 96 15.25 3.90 -13.43
C ASP A 96 14.66 4.43 -12.11
N ARG A 97 15.37 5.39 -11.51
CA ARG A 97 14.99 6.11 -10.28
C ARG A 97 13.73 6.97 -10.50
N SER A 98 13.39 7.21 -11.77
CA SER A 98 12.29 8.03 -12.27
C SER A 98 10.94 7.31 -12.29
N THR A 99 10.89 5.96 -12.34
CA THR A 99 9.62 5.23 -12.45
C THR A 99 8.62 5.51 -11.33
N PRO A 100 9.00 5.57 -10.03
CA PRO A 100 8.05 5.96 -8.99
C PRO A 100 7.58 7.42 -9.13
N LEU A 101 8.41 8.34 -9.64
CA LEU A 101 8.02 9.74 -9.85
C LEU A 101 6.94 9.88 -10.93
N TYR A 102 7.10 9.17 -12.06
CA TYR A 102 6.07 9.15 -13.10
C TYR A 102 4.76 8.51 -12.62
N GLY A 103 4.86 7.46 -11.80
CA GLY A 103 3.69 6.87 -11.14
C GLY A 103 2.95 7.87 -10.27
N ILE A 104 3.65 8.54 -9.35
CA ILE A 104 3.08 9.57 -8.46
C ILE A 104 2.37 10.66 -9.25
N LEU A 105 3.01 11.18 -10.31
CA LEU A 105 2.41 12.21 -11.16
C LEU A 105 1.15 11.68 -11.85
N ALA A 106 1.18 10.48 -12.42
CA ALA A 106 0.03 9.87 -13.08
C ALA A 106 -1.15 9.65 -12.12
N PHE A 107 -0.90 9.14 -10.91
CA PHE A 107 -1.93 8.96 -9.88
C PHE A 107 -2.53 10.29 -9.44
N SER A 108 -1.69 11.30 -9.24
CA SER A 108 -2.14 12.65 -8.85
C SER A 108 -3.02 13.29 -9.92
N VAL A 109 -2.65 13.16 -11.20
CA VAL A 109 -3.44 13.65 -12.33
C VAL A 109 -4.78 12.91 -12.42
N TYR A 110 -4.78 11.59 -12.32
CA TYR A 110 -6.02 10.81 -12.37
C TYR A 110 -6.96 11.13 -11.21
N LEU A 111 -6.43 11.27 -9.99
CA LEU A 111 -7.22 11.69 -8.83
C LEU A 111 -7.81 13.09 -9.03
N PHE A 112 -7.02 14.04 -9.55
CA PHE A 112 -7.48 15.37 -9.88
C PHE A 112 -8.63 15.34 -10.89
N LEU A 113 -8.49 14.59 -12.00
CA LEU A 113 -9.56 14.40 -12.99
C LEU A 113 -10.83 13.82 -12.36
N GLY A 114 -10.68 12.93 -11.39
CA GLY A 114 -11.77 12.38 -10.59
C GLY A 114 -12.51 13.45 -9.79
N ILE A 115 -11.77 14.32 -9.10
CA ILE A 115 -12.33 15.41 -8.28
C ILE A 115 -13.11 16.41 -9.13
N VAL A 116 -12.59 16.79 -10.29
CA VAL A 116 -13.28 17.73 -11.20
C VAL A 116 -14.39 17.06 -12.03
N GLY A 117 -14.64 15.76 -11.83
CA GLY A 117 -15.71 15.04 -12.53
C GLY A 117 -15.47 14.82 -14.02
N LEU A 118 -14.22 14.92 -14.48
CA LEU A 118 -13.86 14.77 -15.90
C LEU A 118 -13.61 13.32 -16.32
N VAL A 119 -13.71 12.36 -15.39
CA VAL A 119 -13.53 10.94 -15.72
C VAL A 119 -14.83 10.37 -16.29
N PRO A 120 -14.83 9.85 -17.54
CA PRO A 120 -16.04 9.28 -18.14
C PRO A 120 -16.58 8.08 -17.34
N SER A 121 -17.91 7.95 -17.30
CA SER A 121 -18.59 6.88 -16.56
C SER A 121 -18.23 5.46 -17.03
N ALA A 122 -17.96 5.28 -18.34
CA ALA A 122 -17.49 4.02 -18.90
C ALA A 122 -16.11 3.62 -18.33
N TRP A 123 -15.20 4.59 -18.21
CA TRP A 123 -13.88 4.39 -17.59
C TRP A 123 -14.00 4.02 -16.12
N MET A 124 -14.91 4.66 -15.38
CA MET A 124 -15.13 4.34 -13.96
C MET A 124 -15.57 2.89 -13.74
N ARG A 125 -16.44 2.35 -14.60
CA ARG A 125 -16.88 0.95 -14.49
C ARG A 125 -15.74 -0.03 -14.69
N ILE A 126 -14.89 0.21 -15.70
CA ILE A 126 -13.69 -0.61 -15.96
C ILE A 126 -12.72 -0.53 -14.78
N CYS A 127 -12.42 0.68 -14.32
CA CYS A 127 -11.57 0.92 -13.16
C CYS A 127 -12.07 0.16 -11.92
N THR A 128 -13.38 0.20 -11.67
CA THR A 128 -14.00 -0.50 -10.53
C THR A 128 -13.82 -2.01 -10.61
N MET A 129 -13.99 -2.61 -11.79
CA MET A 129 -13.74 -4.04 -12.00
C MET A 129 -12.27 -4.42 -11.75
N LEU A 130 -11.35 -3.50 -12.05
CA LEU A 130 -9.92 -3.70 -11.84
C LEU A 130 -9.45 -3.44 -10.41
N VAL A 131 -10.23 -2.76 -9.56
CA VAL A 131 -9.84 -2.48 -8.16
C VAL A 131 -9.50 -3.76 -7.41
N ILE A 132 -10.37 -4.78 -7.47
CA ILE A 132 -10.17 -6.05 -6.76
C ILE A 132 -8.87 -6.74 -7.20
N PRO A 133 -8.64 -7.04 -8.50
CA PRO A 133 -7.43 -7.72 -8.91
C PRO A 133 -6.16 -6.89 -8.66
N ILE A 134 -6.20 -5.56 -8.80
CA ILE A 134 -5.04 -4.71 -8.51
C ILE A 134 -4.72 -4.71 -7.00
N SER A 135 -5.74 -4.51 -6.15
CA SER A 135 -5.64 -4.53 -4.69
C SER A 135 -5.19 -5.89 -4.14
N ALA A 136 -5.64 -6.99 -4.75
CA ALA A 136 -5.18 -8.32 -4.40
C ALA A 136 -3.74 -8.56 -4.86
N SER A 137 -3.41 -8.13 -6.09
CA SER A 137 -2.07 -8.30 -6.66
C SER A 137 -1.00 -7.58 -5.85
N SER A 138 -1.27 -6.39 -5.31
CA SER A 138 -0.31 -5.70 -4.43
C SER A 138 0.11 -6.60 -3.26
N LYS A 139 -0.87 -7.10 -2.52
CA LYS A 139 -0.67 -7.96 -1.34
C LYS A 139 -0.03 -9.29 -1.71
N ILE A 140 -0.44 -9.90 -2.82
CA ILE A 140 0.16 -11.15 -3.32
C ILE A 140 1.64 -10.94 -3.67
N VAL A 141 1.97 -9.86 -4.37
CA VAL A 141 3.36 -9.52 -4.72
C VAL A 141 4.18 -9.32 -3.45
N GLN A 142 3.66 -8.57 -2.46
CA GLN A 142 4.34 -8.37 -1.19
C GLN A 142 4.55 -9.68 -0.42
N LEU A 143 3.54 -10.54 -0.37
CA LEU A 143 3.63 -11.86 0.27
C LEU A 143 4.69 -12.72 -0.41
N ARG A 144 4.67 -12.79 -1.75
CA ARG A 144 5.69 -13.51 -2.53
C ARG A 144 7.10 -12.99 -2.26
N THR A 145 7.27 -11.68 -2.11
CA THR A 145 8.57 -11.10 -1.76
C THR A 145 9.06 -11.57 -0.39
N ILE A 146 8.19 -11.64 0.62
CA ILE A 146 8.55 -12.14 1.96
C ILE A 146 8.93 -13.63 1.89
N LEU A 147 8.13 -14.44 1.20
CA LEU A 147 8.35 -15.88 1.06
C LEU A 147 9.63 -16.20 0.29
N SER A 148 9.87 -15.50 -0.83
CA SER A 148 11.06 -15.66 -1.66
C SER A 148 12.33 -15.27 -0.91
N ASN A 149 12.30 -14.16 -0.18
CA ASN A 149 13.43 -13.71 0.63
C ASN A 149 13.61 -14.52 1.93
N LYS A 150 12.63 -15.37 2.31
CA LYS A 150 12.55 -16.08 3.59
C LYS A 150 12.80 -15.16 4.81
N SER A 151 12.40 -13.90 4.71
CA SER A 151 12.66 -12.86 5.70
C SER A 151 11.61 -11.77 5.58
N ALA A 152 11.03 -11.35 6.71
CA ALA A 152 10.15 -10.18 6.76
C ALA A 152 10.90 -8.86 6.50
N GLY A 153 12.24 -8.85 6.55
CA GLY A 153 13.09 -7.71 6.21
C GLY A 153 12.60 -6.42 6.88
N GLN A 154 12.22 -5.42 6.08
CA GLN A 154 11.71 -4.11 6.54
C GLN A 154 10.18 -4.01 6.58
N VAL A 155 9.44 -5.08 6.23
CA VAL A 155 7.97 -5.10 6.27
C VAL A 155 7.49 -4.97 7.72
N SER A 156 6.59 -4.01 7.99
CA SER A 156 6.12 -3.74 9.35
C SER A 156 4.93 -4.61 9.75
N ARG A 157 5.15 -5.58 10.65
CA ARG A 157 4.04 -6.39 11.20
C ARG A 157 2.93 -5.55 11.84
N PRO A 158 3.20 -4.55 12.71
CA PRO A 158 2.13 -3.72 13.28
C PRO A 158 1.32 -2.97 12.22
N GLY A 159 1.96 -2.51 11.15
CA GLY A 159 1.27 -1.82 10.05
C GLY A 159 0.27 -2.72 9.33
N TRP A 160 0.66 -3.97 9.06
CA TRP A 160 -0.24 -4.95 8.44
C TRP A 160 -1.36 -5.41 9.39
N MET A 161 -1.12 -5.48 10.69
CA MET A 161 -2.17 -5.74 11.68
C MET A 161 -3.23 -4.63 11.71
N ILE A 162 -2.79 -3.37 11.66
CA ILE A 162 -3.69 -2.22 11.54
C ILE A 162 -4.49 -2.31 10.24
N ALA A 163 -3.85 -2.70 9.13
CA ALA A 163 -4.54 -2.90 7.85
C ALA A 163 -5.61 -4.01 7.92
N CYS A 164 -5.38 -5.10 8.68
CA CYS A 164 -6.40 -6.11 8.95
C CYS A 164 -7.58 -5.52 9.72
N TYR A 165 -7.30 -4.81 10.81
CA TYR A 165 -8.33 -4.17 11.62
C TYR A 165 -9.18 -3.19 10.80
N ASN A 166 -8.53 -2.32 10.03
CA ASN A 166 -9.21 -1.32 9.20
C ASN A 166 -10.13 -1.99 8.17
N ASN A 167 -9.66 -3.03 7.47
CA ASN A 167 -10.50 -3.75 6.51
C ASN A 167 -11.68 -4.45 7.19
N PHE A 168 -11.46 -5.08 8.35
CA PHE A 168 -12.54 -5.72 9.11
C PHE A 168 -13.60 -4.70 9.53
N ALA A 169 -13.18 -3.57 10.11
CA ALA A 169 -14.05 -2.49 10.49
C ALA A 169 -14.83 -1.94 9.29
N ARG A 170 -14.16 -1.71 8.15
CA ARG A 170 -14.77 -1.18 6.93
C ARG A 170 -15.73 -2.15 6.24
N ILE A 171 -15.56 -3.46 6.40
CA ILE A 171 -16.57 -4.43 5.94
C ILE A 171 -17.88 -4.18 6.67
N ILE A 172 -17.83 -4.06 8.00
CA ILE A 172 -19.01 -3.84 8.84
C ILE A 172 -19.66 -2.47 8.51
N THR A 173 -18.87 -1.39 8.45
CA THR A 173 -19.45 -0.06 8.21
C THR A 173 -20.00 0.07 6.79
N ASN A 174 -19.29 -0.41 5.76
CA ASN A 174 -19.77 -0.31 4.38
C ASN A 174 -21.01 -1.16 4.09
N LEU A 175 -21.16 -2.32 4.76
CA LEU A 175 -22.40 -3.10 4.68
C LEU A 175 -23.63 -2.30 5.16
N VAL A 176 -23.43 -1.34 6.05
CA VAL A 176 -24.52 -0.48 6.57
C VAL A 176 -24.64 0.82 5.79
N GLU A 177 -23.53 1.51 5.53
CA GLU A 177 -23.49 2.87 4.99
C GLU A 177 -23.70 2.94 3.46
N THR A 178 -23.01 2.08 2.69
CA THR A 178 -23.02 2.16 1.22
C THR A 178 -23.71 0.98 0.56
N ARG A 179 -23.69 -0.20 1.20
CA ARG A 179 -24.20 -1.49 0.68
C ARG A 179 -23.58 -1.87 -0.68
N ASP A 180 -22.40 -1.33 -0.98
CA ASP A 180 -21.68 -1.61 -2.22
C ASP A 180 -20.90 -2.92 -2.10
N MET A 181 -21.52 -4.01 -2.56
CA MET A 181 -20.98 -5.36 -2.42
C MET A 181 -19.65 -5.55 -3.16
N SER A 182 -19.39 -4.78 -4.23
CA SER A 182 -18.11 -4.83 -4.94
C SER A 182 -16.97 -4.30 -4.06
N MET A 183 -17.20 -3.20 -3.35
CA MET A 183 -16.21 -2.65 -2.41
C MET A 183 -16.06 -3.51 -1.15
N VAL A 184 -17.15 -4.07 -0.63
CA VAL A 184 -17.09 -5.02 0.49
C VAL A 184 -16.29 -6.27 0.10
N LEU A 185 -16.46 -6.80 -1.10
CA LEU A 185 -15.69 -7.94 -1.60
C LEU A 185 -14.20 -7.62 -1.72
N ASN A 186 -13.85 -6.42 -2.22
CA ASN A 186 -12.45 -5.96 -2.25
C ASN A 186 -11.84 -5.93 -0.84
N LEU A 187 -12.57 -5.41 0.16
CA LEU A 187 -12.13 -5.37 1.56
C LEU A 187 -11.97 -6.75 2.16
N PHE A 188 -12.89 -7.68 1.88
CA PHE A 188 -12.85 -9.06 2.36
C PHE A 188 -11.64 -9.82 1.82
N ILE A 189 -11.41 -9.77 0.50
CA ILE A 189 -10.22 -10.37 -0.13
C ILE A 189 -8.94 -9.74 0.43
N SER A 190 -8.95 -8.41 0.58
CA SER A 190 -7.83 -7.67 1.15
C SER A 190 -7.55 -8.06 2.61
N LEU A 191 -8.58 -8.33 3.42
CA LEU A 191 -8.44 -8.79 4.80
C LEU A 191 -7.70 -10.13 4.87
N ILE A 192 -8.14 -11.12 4.07
CA ILE A 192 -7.52 -12.45 4.03
C ILE A 192 -6.03 -12.36 3.63
N LEU A 193 -5.73 -11.56 2.61
CA LEU A 193 -4.35 -11.37 2.15
C LEU A 193 -3.50 -10.60 3.16
N ASN A 194 -4.06 -9.58 3.83
CA ASN A 194 -3.37 -8.86 4.90
C ASN A 194 -3.03 -9.80 6.07
N ILE A 195 -3.97 -10.66 6.49
CA ILE A 195 -3.73 -11.68 7.52
C ILE A 195 -2.60 -12.62 7.08
N SER A 196 -2.61 -13.05 5.81
CA SER A 196 -1.56 -13.92 5.26
C SER A 196 -0.18 -13.27 5.33
N ILE A 197 -0.08 -11.95 5.07
CA ILE A 197 1.16 -11.18 5.22
C ILE A 197 1.57 -11.06 6.68
N VAL A 198 0.63 -10.83 7.60
CA VAL A 198 0.92 -10.80 9.05
C VAL A 198 1.50 -12.15 9.49
N ILE A 199 0.89 -13.26 9.09
CA ILE A 199 1.37 -14.62 9.38
C ILE A 199 2.77 -14.80 8.82
N ALA A 200 3.02 -14.45 7.55
CA ALA A 200 4.35 -14.54 6.96
C ALA A 200 5.38 -13.70 7.73
N CYS A 201 5.02 -12.49 8.17
CA CYS A 201 5.90 -11.65 8.99
C CYS A 201 6.18 -12.24 10.38
N THR A 202 5.27 -13.05 10.93
CA THR A 202 5.49 -13.74 12.22
C THR A 202 6.37 -14.97 12.08
N VAL A 203 6.21 -15.75 11.00
CA VAL A 203 6.95 -16.98 10.75
C VAL A 203 8.38 -16.68 10.30
N TYR A 204 8.56 -15.77 9.35
CA TYR A 204 9.86 -15.39 8.83
C TYR A 204 10.44 -14.25 9.69
N LYS A 205 11.39 -14.59 10.57
CA LYS A 205 12.10 -13.62 11.42
C LYS A 205 12.65 -12.46 10.59
N TYR A 206 12.73 -11.27 11.21
CA TYR A 206 13.51 -10.16 10.68
C TYR A 206 14.98 -10.63 10.57
N GLY A 207 15.44 -10.94 9.36
CA GLY A 207 16.82 -11.35 9.13
C GLY A 207 17.81 -10.30 9.67
N PRO A 208 19.04 -10.70 10.04
CA PRO A 208 20.05 -9.75 10.50
C PRO A 208 20.24 -8.66 9.43
N VAL A 209 20.28 -7.41 9.86
CA VAL A 209 20.50 -6.25 9.00
C VAL A 209 21.79 -6.48 8.20
N ARG A 210 21.69 -6.89 6.94
CA ARG A 210 22.84 -6.89 6.03
C ARG A 210 23.15 -5.42 5.76
N LYS A 211 24.14 -4.88 6.47
CA LYS A 211 24.70 -3.57 6.14
C LYS A 211 25.18 -3.64 4.69
N PRO A 212 24.98 -2.58 3.88
CA PRO A 212 25.62 -2.50 2.58
C PRO A 212 27.10 -2.78 2.77
N LYS A 213 27.67 -3.72 2.01
CA LYS A 213 29.13 -3.91 2.02
C LYS A 213 29.74 -2.57 1.64
N ASP A 214 30.36 -1.88 2.61
CA ASP A 214 31.26 -0.78 2.30
C ASP A 214 32.27 -1.36 1.32
N LYS A 215 32.29 -0.81 0.10
CA LYS A 215 33.39 -1.02 -0.83
C LYS A 215 34.62 -0.40 -0.16
N LYS A 216 35.28 -1.15 0.72
CA LYS A 216 36.61 -0.82 1.22
C LYS A 216 37.49 -0.66 -0.01
N LYS A 217 37.97 0.57 -0.17
CA LYS A 217 39.00 1.05 -1.09
C LYS A 217 39.95 -0.06 -1.52
N LYS A 218 39.98 -0.41 -2.81
CA LYS A 218 41.24 -0.80 -3.45
C LYS A 218 41.91 0.50 -3.93
N LYS A 219 42.71 1.09 -3.05
CA LYS A 219 43.79 2.02 -3.39
C LYS A 219 45.06 1.36 -2.88
N THR A 220 45.86 0.82 -3.81
CA THR A 220 47.26 0.33 -3.80
C THR A 220 47.29 -0.88 -4.74
N THR A 221 48.14 -0.95 -5.76
CA THR A 221 49.43 -0.30 -6.03
C THR A 221 49.60 -0.20 -7.54
#